data_AF-A0A815IUN5-F1
#
_entry.id   AF-A0A815IUN5-F1
#
_cell.length_a   1.000
_cell.length_b   1.000
_cell.length_c   1.000
_cell.angle_alpha   90.00
_cell.angle_beta   90.00
_cell.angle_gamma   90.00
#
_symmetry.space_group_name_H-M   'P 1'
#
loop_
_entity.id
_entity.type
_entity.pdbx_description
1 polymer ?
#
loop_
_entity_poly.entity_id
_entity_poly.type
_entity_poly.pdbx_seq_one_letter_code
_entity_poly.pdbx_strand_id
1 'polypeptide(L)'
;MIISPVTSTCVASSPGTSRYAAIFFILIVNVIPITITTIFGYLTYRNIRQTTVLAGQQADRQLVKMVLLQIILIIISNTPLGGLYTYILITTGVIKSQEQQLQEYSVLLLINLIGSIYFIEHIS
;
A
#
# COMPACT_ATOMS: atom_id res chain seq x y z
N MET A 1 36.33 27.15 -13.53
CA MET A 1 35.17 26.74 -12.71
C MET A 1 33.98 26.65 -13.65
N ILE A 2 33.61 25.45 -14.07
CA ILE A 2 32.51 25.23 -15.02
C ILE A 2 31.25 25.04 -14.18
N ILE A 3 30.31 25.98 -14.28
CA ILE A 3 29.01 25.90 -13.62
C ILE A 3 28.08 25.16 -14.59
N SER A 4 27.80 23.89 -14.30
CA SER A 4 26.80 23.13 -15.06
C SER A 4 25.43 23.79 -14.90
N PRO A 5 24.63 23.94 -15.99
CA PRO A 5 23.28 24.44 -15.85
C PRO A 5 22.47 23.34 -15.16
N VAL A 6 21.96 23.62 -13.96
CA VAL A 6 20.90 22.82 -13.37
C VAL A 6 19.71 22.98 -14.30
N THR A 7 19.46 21.99 -15.16
CA THR A 7 18.21 21.91 -15.93
C THR A 7 17.09 21.63 -14.94
N SER A 8 16.67 22.69 -14.24
CA SER A 8 15.45 22.70 -13.45
C SER A 8 14.30 22.68 -14.45
N THR A 9 13.85 21.48 -14.80
CA THR A 9 12.54 21.30 -15.42
C THR A 9 11.51 21.81 -14.42
N CYS A 10 11.15 23.09 -14.54
CA CYS A 10 9.98 23.66 -13.88
C CYS A 10 8.76 22.95 -14.45
N VAL A 11 8.38 21.83 -13.85
CA VAL A 11 7.05 21.27 -14.05
C VAL A 11 6.11 22.25 -13.35
N ALA A 12 5.32 22.98 -14.13
CA ALA A 12 4.23 23.79 -13.60
C ALA A 12 3.18 22.85 -12.99
N SER A 13 3.48 22.34 -11.80
CA SER A 13 2.56 21.59 -10.97
C SER A 13 1.57 22.61 -10.41
N SER A 14 0.43 22.76 -11.08
CA SER A 14 -0.65 23.50 -10.47
C SER A 14 -1.05 22.76 -9.18
N PRO A 15 -1.31 23.46 -8.06
CA PRO A 15 -1.69 22.82 -6.81
C PRO A 15 -2.98 21.98 -6.92
N GLY A 16 -3.77 22.17 -7.98
CA GLY A 16 -4.90 21.30 -8.32
C GLY A 16 -4.47 19.94 -8.88
N THR A 17 -3.44 19.90 -9.72
CA THR A 17 -2.95 18.67 -10.37
C THR A 17 -2.30 17.73 -9.36
N SER A 18 -1.52 18.24 -8.40
CA SER A 18 -0.89 17.41 -7.36
C SER A 18 -1.93 16.80 -6.40
N ARG A 19 -2.97 17.56 -6.03
CA ARG A 19 -4.09 17.07 -5.22
C ARG A 19 -4.90 16.00 -5.95
N TYR A 20 -5.18 16.21 -7.23
CA TYR A 20 -5.91 15.23 -8.04
C TYR A 20 -5.11 13.93 -8.19
N ALA A 21 -3.81 14.02 -8.47
CA ALA A 21 -2.91 12.87 -8.56
C ALA A 21 -2.83 12.11 -7.23
N ALA A 22 -2.77 12.83 -6.10
CA ALA A 22 -2.76 12.24 -4.77
C ALA A 22 -4.07 11.48 -4.46
N ILE A 23 -5.23 12.07 -4.73
CA ILE A 23 -6.54 11.41 -4.55
C ILE A 23 -6.64 10.18 -5.45
N PHE A 24 -6.24 10.30 -6.72
CA PHE A 24 -6.25 9.20 -7.67
C PHE A 24 -5.38 8.04 -7.19
N PHE A 25 -4.17 8.33 -6.68
CA PHE A 25 -3.27 7.32 -6.14
C PHE A 25 -3.85 6.61 -4.90
N ILE A 26 -4.44 7.35 -3.96
CA ILE A 26 -5.10 6.74 -2.79
C ILE A 26 -6.22 5.79 -3.23
N LEU A 27 -7.04 6.21 -4.19
CA LEU A 27 -8.16 5.40 -4.64
C LEU A 27 -7.71 4.13 -5.35
N ILE A 28 -6.78 4.25 -6.30
CA ILE A 28 -6.32 3.14 -7.14
C ILE A 28 -5.41 2.18 -6.38
N VAL A 29 -4.48 2.68 -5.58
CA VAL A 29 -3.44 1.86 -4.94
C VAL A 29 -3.85 1.33 -3.57
N ASN A 30 -4.76 2.01 -2.87
CA ASN A 30 -5.25 1.56 -1.56
C ASN A 30 -6.71 1.14 -1.60
N VAL A 31 -7.64 2.06 -1.89
CA VAL A 31 -9.06 1.81 -1.63
C VAL A 31 -9.62 0.69 -2.50
N ILE A 32 -9.32 0.68 -3.80
CA ILE A 32 -9.80 -0.35 -4.73
C ILE A 32 -9.26 -1.75 -4.35
N PRO A 33 -7.95 -1.99 -4.19
CA PRO A 33 -7.46 -3.32 -3.84
C PRO A 33 -7.94 -3.77 -2.45
N ILE A 34 -8.05 -2.87 -1.46
CA ILE A 34 -8.59 -3.21 -0.13
C ILE A 34 -10.06 -3.61 -0.23
N THR A 35 -10.87 -2.88 -0.99
CA THR A 35 -12.30 -3.21 -1.14
C THR A 35 -12.51 -4.52 -1.89
N ILE A 36 -11.78 -4.75 -2.98
CA ILE A 36 -11.81 -6.01 -3.73
C ILE A 36 -11.42 -7.17 -2.81
N THR A 37 -10.26 -7.10 -2.15
CA THR A 37 -9.80 -8.18 -1.26
C THR A 37 -10.76 -8.43 -0.10
N THR A 38 -11.39 -7.39 0.46
CA THR A 38 -12.40 -7.53 1.51
C THR A 38 -13.67 -8.23 1.00
N ILE A 39 -14.18 -7.85 -0.18
CA ILE A 39 -15.36 -8.47 -0.78
C ILE A 39 -15.09 -9.94 -1.09
N PHE A 40 -13.98 -10.24 -1.77
CA PHE A 40 -13.61 -11.63 -2.09
C PHE A 40 -13.32 -12.45 -0.84
N GLY A 41 -12.66 -11.88 0.18
CA GLY A 41 -12.45 -12.52 1.47
C GLY A 41 -13.77 -12.86 2.18
N TYR A 42 -14.73 -11.94 2.17
CA TYR A 42 -16.06 -12.17 2.72
C TYR A 42 -16.84 -13.25 1.96
N LEU A 43 -16.82 -13.23 0.64
CA LEU A 43 -17.46 -14.26 -0.19
C LEU A 43 -16.85 -15.64 0.06
N THR A 44 -15.52 -15.73 0.11
CA THR A 44 -14.79 -16.96 0.45
C THR A 44 -15.17 -17.46 1.84
N TYR A 45 -15.22 -16.57 2.84
CA TYR A 45 -15.67 -16.92 4.20
C TYR A 45 -17.10 -17.47 4.20
N ARG A 46 -18.03 -16.82 3.49
CA ARG A 46 -19.43 -17.25 3.40
C ARG A 46 -19.57 -18.61 2.73
N ASN A 47 -18.90 -18.80 1.59
CA ASN A 47 -18.90 -20.06 0.85
C ASN A 47 -18.34 -21.19 1.71
N ILE A 48 -17.17 -20.98 2.33
CA ILE A 48 -16.57 -22.01 3.18
C ILE A 48 -17.46 -22.32 4.37
N ARG A 49 -18.01 -21.32 5.07
CA ARG A 49 -18.92 -21.56 6.19
C ARG A 49 -20.13 -22.41 5.80
N GLN A 50 -20.68 -22.25 4.60
CA GLN A 50 -21.77 -23.08 4.09
C GLN A 50 -21.30 -24.52 3.79
N THR A 51 -20.12 -24.68 3.19
CA THR A 51 -19.54 -25.99 2.87
C THR A 51 -19.09 -26.76 4.12
N THR A 52 -18.53 -26.07 5.13
CA THR A 52 -18.06 -26.73 6.37
C THR A 52 -19.22 -27.33 7.17
N VAL A 53 -20.39 -26.70 7.15
CA VAL A 53 -21.62 -27.24 7.77
C VAL A 53 -22.06 -28.54 7.09
N LEU A 54 -21.79 -28.71 5.79
CA LEU A 54 -22.11 -29.93 5.05
C LEU A 54 -21.02 -31.01 5.14
N ALA A 55 -19.73 -30.65 5.22
CA ALA A 55 -18.62 -31.57 4.97
C ALA A 55 -17.67 -31.81 6.15
N GLY A 56 -17.78 -31.10 7.28
CA GLY A 56 -16.94 -31.35 8.46
C GLY A 56 -15.43 -31.13 8.25
N GLN A 57 -15.04 -30.22 7.37
CA GLN A 57 -13.64 -30.01 6.99
C GLN A 57 -12.91 -29.01 7.90
N GLN A 58 -11.97 -29.50 8.71
CA GLN A 58 -11.11 -28.64 9.54
C GLN A 58 -10.04 -27.87 8.73
N ALA A 59 -9.60 -28.43 7.59
CA ALA A 59 -8.62 -27.81 6.70
C ALA A 59 -9.13 -26.47 6.11
N ASP A 60 -10.40 -26.42 5.69
CA ASP A 60 -11.04 -25.22 5.15
C ASP A 60 -11.07 -24.07 6.18
N ARG A 61 -11.27 -24.41 7.46
CA ARG A 61 -11.29 -23.43 8.54
C ARG A 61 -9.91 -22.84 8.82
N GLN A 62 -8.84 -23.62 8.65
CA GLN A 62 -7.47 -23.10 8.73
C GLN A 62 -7.16 -22.21 7.53
N LEU A 63 -7.57 -22.60 6.33
CA LEU A 63 -7.37 -21.82 5.11
C LEU A 63 -8.07 -20.45 5.16
N VAL A 64 -9.31 -20.40 5.64
CA VAL A 64 -10.02 -19.11 5.87
C VAL A 64 -9.28 -18.19 6.83
N LYS A 65 -8.73 -18.74 7.92
CA LYS A 65 -7.96 -17.96 8.90
C LYS A 65 -6.67 -17.42 8.29
N MET A 66 -5.97 -18.22 7.48
CA MET A 66 -4.79 -17.79 6.75
C MET A 66 -5.13 -16.67 5.75
N VAL A 67 -6.20 -16.81 4.97
CA VAL A 67 -6.64 -15.78 4.01
C VAL A 67 -7.02 -14.48 4.73
N LEU A 68 -7.72 -14.54 5.86
CA LEU A 68 -8.05 -13.34 6.65
C LEU A 68 -6.81 -12.65 7.20
N LEU A 69 -5.85 -13.41 7.74
CA LEU A 69 -4.56 -12.87 8.18
C LEU A 69 -3.80 -12.22 7.02
N GLN A 70 -3.81 -12.86 5.85
CA GLN A 70 -3.18 -12.35 4.64
C GLN A 70 -3.82 -11.03 4.19
N ILE A 71 -5.15 -10.93 4.21
CA ILE A 71 -5.86 -9.67 3.89
C ILE A 71 -5.48 -8.56 4.87
N ILE A 72 -5.42 -8.86 6.18
CA ILE A 72 -5.01 -7.88 7.20
C ILE A 72 -3.57 -7.41 6.96
N LEU A 73 -2.65 -8.33 6.66
CA LEU A 73 -1.25 -8.03 6.34
C LEU A 73 -1.13 -7.15 5.09
N ILE A 74 -1.92 -7.43 4.05
CA ILE A 74 -1.99 -6.62 2.82
C ILE A 74 -2.47 -5.19 3.15
N ILE A 75 -3.47 -5.03 4.00
CA ILE A 75 -3.97 -3.70 4.39
C ILE A 75 -2.91 -2.93 5.18
N ILE A 76 -2.26 -3.57 6.15
CA ILE A 76 -1.24 -2.95 7.01
C ILE A 76 0.00 -2.53 6.19
N SER A 77 0.37 -3.31 5.17
CA SER A 77 1.53 -3.02 4.31
C SER A 77 1.25 -1.95 3.26
N ASN A 78 0.06 -1.95 2.64
CA ASN A 78 -0.26 -0.99 1.57
C ASN A 78 -0.66 0.41 2.09
N THR A 79 -1.33 0.48 3.25
CA THR A 79 -1.75 1.76 3.84
C THR A 79 -0.60 2.77 3.98
N PRO A 80 0.54 2.43 4.61
CA PRO A 80 1.65 3.36 4.76
C PRO A 80 2.36 3.67 3.42
N LEU A 81 2.37 2.75 2.45
CA LEU A 81 2.86 3.04 1.09
C LEU A 81 2.07 4.16 0.43
N GLY A 82 0.74 4.01 0.34
CA GLY A 82 -0.05 5.03 -0.32
C GLY A 82 -0.07 6.36 0.45
N GLY A 83 0.02 6.33 1.79
CA GLY A 83 0.20 7.53 2.60
C GLY A 83 1.50 8.28 2.26
N LEU A 84 2.62 7.57 2.17
CA LEU A 84 3.92 8.14 1.81
C LEU A 84 3.91 8.72 0.39
N TYR A 85 3.37 7.99 -0.59
CA TYR A 85 3.29 8.47 -1.97
C TYR A 85 2.40 9.72 -2.11
N THR A 86 1.28 9.76 -1.39
CA THR A 86 0.39 10.93 -1.33
C THR A 86 1.14 12.13 -0.75
N TYR A 87 1.86 11.92 0.35
CA TYR A 87 2.65 12.97 1.00
C TYR A 87 3.75 13.50 0.07
N ILE A 88 4.48 12.62 -0.63
CA ILE A 88 5.48 13.01 -1.63
C ILE A 88 4.82 13.83 -2.75
N LEU A 89 3.70 13.35 -3.31
CA LEU A 89 2.97 14.03 -4.38
C LEU A 89 2.52 15.44 -3.98
N ILE A 90 2.01 15.62 -2.76
CA ILE A 90 1.60 16.94 -2.25
C ILE A 90 2.81 17.85 -2.02
N THR A 91 3.96 17.28 -1.63
CA THR A 91 5.18 18.03 -1.30
C THR A 91 6.18 18.16 -2.46
N THR A 92 5.82 17.75 -3.68
CA THR A 92 6.72 17.73 -4.87
C THR A 92 7.34 19.07 -5.26
N GLY A 93 6.91 20.20 -4.70
CA GLY A 93 7.49 21.53 -4.91
C GLY A 93 8.05 22.19 -3.65
N VAL A 94 8.10 21.49 -2.52
CA VAL A 94 8.57 22.04 -1.24
C VAL A 94 10.04 21.67 -1.04
N ILE A 95 10.88 22.66 -0.71
CA ILE A 95 12.26 22.40 -0.29
C ILE A 95 12.21 21.73 1.08
N LYS A 96 12.57 20.44 1.13
CA LYS A 96 12.55 19.64 2.35
C LYS A 96 13.83 19.82 3.15
N SER A 97 13.72 19.84 4.48
CA SER A 97 14.90 19.81 5.35
C SER A 97 15.57 18.43 5.33
N GLN A 98 16.85 18.36 5.72
CA GLN A 98 17.59 17.10 5.82
C GLN A 98 16.92 16.12 6.80
N GLU A 99 16.36 16.63 7.90
CA GLU A 99 15.62 15.81 8.86
C GLU A 99 14.33 15.21 8.27
N GLN A 100 13.57 16.00 7.49
CA GLN A 100 12.38 15.51 6.80
C GLN A 100 12.71 14.40 5.80
N GLN A 101 13.80 14.55 5.06
CA GLN A 101 14.26 13.52 4.12
C GLN A 101 14.68 12.23 4.83
N LEU A 102 15.41 12.33 5.95
CA LEU A 102 15.79 11.17 6.77
C LEU A 102 14.56 10.45 7.32
N GLN A 103 13.55 11.20 7.76
CA GLN A 103 12.32 10.63 8.28
C GLN A 103 11.52 9.91 7.18
N GLU A 104 11.36 10.51 5.99
CA GLU A 104 10.74 9.85 4.83
C GLU A 104 11.45 8.56 4.44
N TYR A 105 12.79 8.59 4.43
CA TYR A 105 13.60 7.41 4.10
C TYR A 105 13.43 6.30 5.14
N SER A 106 13.39 6.65 6.44
CA SER A 106 13.17 5.68 7.51
C SER A 106 11.80 5.00 7.39
N VAL A 107 10.76 5.76 7.06
CA VAL A 107 9.41 5.23 6.82
C VAL A 107 9.40 4.30 5.61
N LEU A 108 10.03 4.70 4.50
CA LEU A 108 10.14 3.86 3.31
C LEU A 108 10.87 2.53 3.60
N LEU A 109 11.93 2.58 4.41
CA LEU A 109 12.73 1.40 4.78
C LEU A 109 11.92 0.42 5.64
N LEU A 110 11.16 0.94 6.62
CA LEU A 110 10.24 0.15 7.42
C LEU A 110 9.16 -0.53 6.56
N ILE A 111 8.59 0.21 5.60
CA ILE A 111 7.57 -0.33 4.73
C ILE A 111 8.13 -1.44 3.82
N ASN A 112 9.32 -1.24 3.25
CA ASN A 112 10.00 -2.27 2.44
C ASN A 112 10.35 -3.51 3.25
N LEU A 113 10.76 -3.35 4.52
CA LEU A 113 10.98 -4.47 5.44
C LEU A 113 9.71 -5.30 5.65
N ILE A 114 8.59 -4.64 5.93
CA ILE A 114 7.28 -5.31 6.10
C ILE A 114 6.86 -6.01 4.80
N GLY A 115 7.04 -5.35 3.66
CA GLY A 115 6.76 -5.94 2.34
C GLY A 115 7.64 -7.15 2.02
N SER A 116 8.91 -7.12 2.42
CA SER A 116 9.84 -8.24 2.20
C SER A 116 9.48 -9.46 3.05
N ILE A 117 9.07 -9.25 4.30
CA ILE A 117 8.57 -10.33 5.17
C ILE A 117 7.34 -10.98 4.54
N TYR A 118 6.40 -10.16 4.04
CA TYR A 118 5.22 -10.66 3.33
C TYR A 118 5.58 -11.45 2.06
N PHE A 119 6.56 -10.99 1.28
CA PHE A 119 7.01 -11.68 0.08
C PHE A 119 7.66 -13.05 0.38
N ILE A 120 8.44 -13.13 1.46
CA ILE A 120 9.07 -14.39 1.91
C ILE A 120 8.00 -15.40 2.36
N GLU A 121 7.00 -14.98 3.14
CA GLU A 121 5.88 -15.84 3.58
C GLU A 121 5.03 -16.37 2.42
N HIS A 122 4.99 -15.68 1.27
CA HIS A 122 4.24 -16.13 0.10
C HIS A 122 5.04 -17.08 -0.81
N ILE A 123 6.38 -17.14 -0.68
CA ILE A 123 7.26 -17.98 -1.50
C ILE A 123 7.66 -19.29 -0.80
N SER A 124 7.56 -19.36 0.53
CA SER A 124 7.76 -20.58 1.31
C SER A 124 6.55 -21.51 1.32
#